data_AF-A0A930BV42-F1
#
_entry.id   AF-A0A930BV42-F1
#
_cell.length_a   1.000
_cell.length_b   1.000
_cell.length_c   1.000
_cell.angle_alpha   90.00
_cell.angle_beta   90.00
_cell.angle_gamma   90.00
#
_symmetry.space_group_name_H-M   'P 1'
#
loop_
_entity.id
_entity.type
_entity.pdbx_description
1 polymer ?
#
loop_
_entity_poly.entity_id
_entity_poly.type
_entity_poly.pdbx_seq_one_letter_code
_entity_poly.pdbx_strand_id
1 'polypeptide(L)'
;MNQPVPSPDLQGVRPSLVQLTHVIYGLHALAVVIGVTSSATVAGGFVFGLPSLIAVFLNYLKRGDVRGTWLESHFVWQIRTFWFTLLWLVVYGVLIITIIGIPLAWLLIVLLGLWVGYRVIRGWLALSGVRPVGP
;
A
#
# COMPACT_ATOMS: atom_id res chain seq x y z
N MET A 1 29.56 -27.39 14.23
CA MET A 1 29.94 -26.36 13.23
C MET A 1 28.65 -25.82 12.64
N ASN A 2 28.30 -24.55 12.91
CA ASN A 2 27.11 -23.94 12.32
C ASN A 2 27.50 -23.39 10.94
N GLN A 3 27.16 -24.12 9.88
CA GLN A 3 27.25 -23.60 8.52
C GLN A 3 26.34 -22.35 8.44
N PRO A 4 26.80 -21.22 7.88
CA PRO A 4 25.94 -20.07 7.67
C PRO A 4 24.76 -20.50 6.78
N VAL A 5 23.54 -20.19 7.21
CA VAL A 5 22.34 -20.44 6.40
C VAL A 5 22.49 -19.66 5.09
N PRO A 6 22.32 -20.29 3.92
CA PRO A 6 22.37 -19.58 2.64
C PRO A 6 21.41 -18.39 2.66
N SER A 7 21.95 -17.19 2.45
CA SER A 7 21.13 -15.98 2.31
C SER A 7 20.45 -16.00 0.95
N PRO A 8 19.15 -15.66 0.85
CA PRO A 8 18.48 -15.52 -0.45
C PRO A 8 19.26 -14.56 -1.36
N ASP A 9 19.33 -14.88 -2.65
CA ASP A 9 19.87 -13.93 -3.64
C ASP A 9 18.86 -12.78 -3.83
N LEU A 10 19.19 -11.62 -3.26
CA LEU A 10 18.39 -10.40 -3.31
C LEU A 10 18.93 -9.39 -4.32
N GLN A 11 19.73 -9.83 -5.30
CA GLN A 11 20.30 -8.97 -6.34
C GLN A 11 21.10 -7.79 -5.76
N GLY A 12 21.87 -8.03 -4.69
CA GLY A 12 22.69 -7.02 -4.01
C GLY A 12 21.92 -6.10 -3.05
N VAL A 13 20.62 -6.30 -2.85
CA VAL A 13 19.81 -5.51 -1.91
C VAL A 13 19.90 -6.09 -0.49
N ARG A 14 19.95 -5.21 0.52
CA ARG A 14 19.95 -5.61 1.93
C ARG A 14 18.65 -6.32 2.31
N PRO A 15 18.70 -7.49 3.00
CA PRO A 15 17.50 -8.21 3.44
C PRO A 15 16.52 -7.37 4.28
N SER A 16 17.03 -6.47 5.12
CA SER A 16 16.19 -5.59 5.95
C SER A 16 15.32 -4.62 5.14
N LEU A 17 15.77 -4.19 3.96
CA LEU A 17 14.97 -3.33 3.06
C LEU A 17 13.84 -4.12 2.40
N VAL A 18 14.10 -5.37 2.01
CA VAL A 18 13.07 -6.27 1.48
C VAL A 18 12.03 -6.55 2.56
N GLN A 19 12.45 -6.87 3.78
CA GLN A 19 11.56 -7.07 4.92
C GLN A 19 10.74 -5.81 5.24
N LEU A 20 11.36 -4.63 5.23
CA LEU A 20 10.65 -3.37 5.39
C LEU A 20 9.59 -3.19 4.29
N THR A 21 9.90 -3.54 3.05
CA THR A 21 8.94 -3.43 1.94
C THR A 21 7.73 -4.35 2.14
N HIS A 22 7.93 -5.56 2.70
CA HIS A 22 6.84 -6.43 3.12
C HIS A 22 5.99 -5.81 4.23
N VAL A 23 6.62 -5.21 5.24
CA VAL A 23 5.91 -4.49 6.32
C VAL A 23 5.06 -3.36 5.74
N ILE A 24 5.60 -2.59 4.80
CA ILE A 24 4.86 -1.49 4.14
C ILE A 24 3.65 -2.03 3.36
N TYR A 25 3.77 -3.13 2.63
CA TYR A 25 2.61 -3.77 1.99
C TYR A 25 1.59 -4.27 3.02
N GLY A 26 2.05 -4.86 4.12
CA GLY A 26 1.19 -5.31 5.22
C GLY A 26 0.42 -4.16 5.87
N LEU A 27 1.06 -3.01 6.07
CA LEU A 27 0.41 -1.81 6.59
C LEU A 27 -0.67 -1.27 5.63
N HIS A 28 -0.42 -1.23 4.32
CA HIS A 28 -1.45 -0.86 3.35
C HIS A 28 -2.59 -1.88 3.31
N ALA A 29 -2.29 -3.18 3.33
CA ALA A 29 -3.31 -4.22 3.37
C ALA A 29 -4.18 -4.11 4.63
N LEU A 30 -3.56 -3.88 5.80
CA LEU A 30 -4.26 -3.67 7.05
C LEU A 30 -5.19 -2.46 6.98
N ALA A 31 -4.72 -1.34 6.43
CA ALA A 31 -5.57 -0.17 6.19
C ALA A 31 -6.79 -0.52 5.33
N VAL A 32 -6.61 -1.23 4.22
CA VAL A 32 -7.72 -1.66 3.35
C VAL A 32 -8.73 -2.51 4.12
N VAL A 33 -8.27 -3.51 4.87
CA VAL A 33 -9.15 -4.39 5.66
C VAL A 33 -9.96 -3.58 6.66
N ILE A 34 -9.29 -2.72 7.45
CA ILE A 34 -9.96 -1.85 8.44
C ILE A 34 -10.98 -0.94 7.75
N GLY A 35 -10.65 -0.40 6.57
CA GLY A 35 -11.57 0.44 5.81
C GLY A 35 -12.81 -0.28 5.38
N VAL A 36 -12.65 -1.47 4.80
CA VAL A 36 -13.78 -2.28 4.32
C VAL A 36 -14.65 -2.76 5.48
N THR A 37 -14.06 -3.17 6.61
CA THR A 37 -14.83 -3.74 7.74
C THR A 37 -15.42 -2.68 8.67
N SER A 38 -14.83 -1.48 8.73
CA SER A 38 -15.11 -0.51 9.80
C SER A 38 -15.58 0.86 9.31
N SER A 39 -15.66 1.09 7.99
CA SER A 39 -16.03 2.38 7.36
C SER A 39 -17.39 2.94 7.78
N ALA A 40 -18.32 2.09 8.26
CA ALA A 40 -19.61 2.55 8.77
C ALA A 40 -19.52 3.26 10.14
N THR A 41 -18.34 3.29 10.78
CA THR A 41 -18.16 3.86 12.11
C THR A 41 -17.15 5.01 12.12
N VAL A 42 -17.38 6.02 12.96
CA VAL A 42 -16.45 7.16 13.15
C VAL A 42 -15.06 6.67 13.60
N ALA A 43 -15.03 5.69 14.50
CA ALA A 43 -13.78 5.07 14.96
C ALA A 43 -13.05 4.33 13.82
N GLY A 44 -13.78 3.60 12.98
CA GLY A 44 -13.21 2.93 11.82
C GLY A 44 -12.64 3.90 10.79
N GLY A 45 -13.30 5.04 10.55
CA GLY A 45 -12.78 6.10 9.68
C GLY A 45 -11.46 6.72 10.19
N PHE A 46 -11.30 6.86 11.51
CA PHE A 46 -10.09 7.40 12.12
C PHE A 46 -8.91 6.40 12.05
N VAL A 47 -9.17 5.12 12.33
CA VAL A 47 -8.13 4.07 12.31
C VAL A 47 -7.76 3.67 10.88
N PHE A 48 -8.68 3.79 9.92
CA PHE A 48 -8.50 3.42 8.52
C PHE A 48 -7.22 3.99 7.89
N GLY A 49 -6.96 5.28 8.10
CA GLY A 49 -5.85 5.98 7.44
C GLY A 49 -4.48 5.73 8.08
N LEU A 50 -4.43 5.42 9.38
CA LEU A 50 -3.18 5.45 10.15
C LEU A 50 -2.13 4.43 9.67
N PRO A 51 -2.45 3.14 9.46
CA PRO A 51 -1.46 2.20 8.96
C PRO A 51 -0.90 2.61 7.59
N SER A 52 -1.76 3.08 6.68
CA SER A 52 -1.36 3.53 5.34
C SER A 52 -0.51 4.80 5.36
N LEU A 53 -0.79 5.71 6.30
CA LEU A 53 0.01 6.91 6.52
C LEU A 53 1.42 6.57 7.03
N ILE A 54 1.53 5.64 7.98
CA ILE A 54 2.83 5.13 8.44
C ILE A 54 3.58 4.46 7.28
N ALA A 55 2.89 3.67 6.46
CA ALA A 55 3.46 3.00 5.31
C ALA A 55 4.07 3.98 4.29
N VAL A 56 3.33 5.03 3.91
CA VAL A 56 3.85 6.05 2.97
C VAL A 56 4.96 6.90 3.59
N PHE A 57 4.90 7.16 4.90
CA PHE A 57 5.98 7.83 5.62
C PHE A 57 7.28 7.01 5.58
N LEU A 58 7.21 5.71 5.88
CA LEU A 58 8.36 4.80 5.80
C LEU A 58 8.92 4.72 4.38
N ASN A 59 8.04 4.70 3.37
CA ASN A 59 8.45 4.77 1.96
C ASN A 59 9.30 6.01 1.70
N TYR A 60 8.83 7.20 2.07
CA TYR A 60 9.60 8.43 1.85
C TYR A 60 10.90 8.46 2.66
N LEU A 61 10.85 8.04 3.92
CA LEU A 61 12.02 8.00 4.81
C LEU A 61 13.14 7.11 4.28
N LYS A 62 12.78 5.96 3.67
CA LYS A 62 13.73 4.95 3.20
C LYS A 62 13.92 4.93 1.68
N ARG A 63 13.30 5.85 0.95
CA ARG A 63 13.40 5.94 -0.52
C ARG A 63 14.84 6.11 -1.01
N GLY A 64 15.67 6.85 -0.27
CA GLY A 64 17.08 7.03 -0.62
C GLY A 64 17.89 5.73 -0.58
N ASP A 65 17.54 4.81 0.33
CA ASP A 65 18.26 3.56 0.56
C ASP A 65 18.00 2.51 -0.53
N VAL A 66 16.94 2.66 -1.33
CA VAL A 66 16.52 1.72 -2.38
C VAL A 66 16.75 2.24 -3.80
N ARG A 67 17.28 3.46 -3.95
CA ARG A 67 17.47 4.11 -5.25
C ARG A 67 18.43 3.31 -6.14
N GLY A 68 18.09 3.14 -7.41
CA GLY A 68 18.88 2.36 -8.37
C GLY A 68 18.76 0.85 -8.18
N THR A 69 17.91 0.38 -7.26
CA THR A 69 17.64 -1.05 -7.05
C THR A 69 16.25 -1.41 -7.58
N TRP A 70 15.96 -2.69 -7.73
CA TRP A 70 14.64 -3.17 -8.11
C TRP A 70 13.54 -2.79 -7.08
N LEU A 71 13.90 -2.58 -5.80
CA LEU A 71 12.96 -2.11 -4.76
C LEU A 71 12.47 -0.68 -4.99
N GLU A 72 13.20 0.15 -5.74
CA GLU A 72 12.74 1.51 -6.06
C GLU A 72 11.36 1.49 -6.73
N SER A 73 11.13 0.48 -7.60
CA SER A 73 9.84 0.29 -8.26
C SER A 73 8.70 0.02 -7.26
N HIS A 74 8.95 -0.74 -6.20
CA HIS A 74 7.96 -1.02 -5.15
C HIS A 74 7.64 0.23 -4.33
N PHE A 75 8.65 1.00 -3.95
CA PHE A 75 8.47 2.24 -3.19
C PHE A 75 7.63 3.24 -4.00
N VAL A 76 7.97 3.43 -5.29
CA VAL A 76 7.20 4.31 -6.19
C VAL A 76 5.78 3.77 -6.38
N TRP A 77 5.61 2.46 -6.53
CA TRP A 77 4.29 1.82 -6.65
C TRP A 77 3.42 2.04 -5.41
N GLN A 78 3.97 1.85 -4.21
CA GLN A 78 3.26 2.03 -2.94
C GLN A 78 2.91 3.50 -2.70
N ILE A 79 3.86 4.42 -2.92
CA ILE A 79 3.63 5.87 -2.83
C ILE A 79 2.50 6.30 -3.77
N ARG A 80 2.55 5.89 -5.05
CA ARG A 80 1.48 6.20 -6.03
C ARG A 80 0.14 5.65 -5.58
N THR A 81 0.11 4.42 -5.09
CA THR A 81 -1.12 3.79 -4.59
C THR A 81 -1.73 4.61 -3.45
N PHE A 82 -0.91 5.08 -2.50
CA PHE A 82 -1.35 5.95 -1.42
C PHE A 82 -1.99 7.23 -1.96
N TRP A 83 -1.30 7.98 -2.82
CA TRP A 83 -1.79 9.29 -3.30
C TRP A 83 -3.02 9.17 -4.19
N PHE A 84 -3.10 8.16 -5.06
CA PHE A 84 -4.32 7.91 -5.83
C PHE A 84 -5.48 7.52 -4.92
N THR A 85 -5.23 6.70 -3.90
CA THR A 85 -6.28 6.35 -2.92
C THR A 85 -6.76 7.59 -2.19
N LEU A 86 -5.84 8.42 -1.69
CA LEU A 86 -6.18 9.67 -1.01
C LEU A 86 -7.00 10.61 -1.91
N LEU A 87 -6.58 10.78 -3.17
CA LEU A 87 -7.32 11.58 -4.15
C LEU A 87 -8.76 11.07 -4.32
N TRP A 88 -8.95 9.77 -4.54
CA TRP A 88 -10.29 9.20 -4.72
C TRP A 88 -11.13 9.21 -3.45
N LEU A 89 -10.52 9.14 -2.27
CA LEU A 89 -11.22 9.34 -0.99
C LEU A 89 -11.70 10.78 -0.82
N VAL A 90 -10.96 11.77 -1.31
CA VAL A 90 -11.43 13.17 -1.36
C VAL A 90 -12.62 13.29 -2.31
N VAL A 91 -12.56 12.68 -3.50
CA VAL A 91 -13.70 12.64 -4.44
C VAL A 91 -14.92 11.97 -3.82
N TYR A 92 -14.73 10.83 -3.14
CA TYR A 92 -15.78 10.17 -2.38
C TYR A 92 -16.41 11.12 -1.35
N GLY A 93 -15.59 11.83 -0.57
CA GLY A 93 -16.04 12.81 0.42
C GLY A 93 -16.88 13.92 -0.18
N VAL A 94 -16.57 14.39 -1.39
CA VAL A 94 -17.38 15.38 -2.12
C VAL A 94 -18.71 14.78 -2.59
N LEU A 95 -18.71 13.56 -3.12
CA LEU A 95 -19.92 12.92 -3.64
C LEU A 95 -20.98 12.70 -2.55
N ILE A 96 -20.57 12.27 -1.35
CA ILE A 96 -21.51 11.99 -0.25
C ILE A 96 -22.22 13.24 0.31
N ILE A 97 -21.73 14.45 0.01
CA ILE A 97 -22.36 15.71 0.45
C ILE A 97 -23.71 15.94 -0.26
N THR A 98 -23.91 15.34 -1.44
CA THR A 98 -25.13 15.53 -2.24
C THR A 98 -25.95 14.25 -2.32
N ILE A 99 -27.27 14.36 -2.26
CA ILE A 99 -28.18 13.19 -2.37
C ILE A 99 -27.97 12.45 -3.70
N ILE A 100 -27.75 13.19 -4.78
CA ILE A 100 -27.52 12.64 -6.13
C ILE A 100 -26.15 11.95 -6.23
N GLY A 101 -25.14 12.41 -5.48
CA GLY A 101 -23.79 11.84 -5.50
C GLY A 101 -23.63 10.58 -4.67
N ILE A 102 -24.51 10.30 -3.70
CA ILE A 102 -24.42 9.12 -2.82
C ILE A 102 -24.37 7.79 -3.59
N PRO A 103 -25.24 7.52 -4.59
CA PRO A 103 -25.14 6.29 -5.37
C PRO A 103 -23.79 6.13 -6.09
N LEU A 104 -23.23 7.22 -6.63
CA LEU A 104 -21.91 7.22 -7.26
C LEU A 104 -20.80 7.00 -6.23
N ALA A 105 -20.94 7.55 -5.02
CA ALA A 105 -19.97 7.37 -3.94
C ALA A 105 -19.84 5.90 -3.52
N TRP A 106 -20.96 5.18 -3.41
CA TRP A 106 -20.97 3.75 -3.11
C TRP A 106 -20.27 2.92 -4.19
N LEU A 107 -20.55 3.22 -5.47
CA LEU A 107 -19.86 2.55 -6.57
C LEU A 107 -18.35 2.84 -6.54
N LEU A 108 -17.98 4.11 -6.31
CA LEU A 108 -16.59 4.55 -6.25
C LEU A 108 -15.83 3.83 -5.14
N ILE A 109 -16.35 3.77 -3.91
CA ILE A 109 -15.61 3.18 -2.78
C ILE A 109 -15.38 1.67 -2.97
N VAL A 110 -16.32 0.94 -3.57
CA VAL A 110 -16.17 -0.48 -3.90
C VAL A 110 -15.09 -0.67 -4.96
N LEU A 111 -15.16 0.09 -6.07
CA LEU A 111 -14.17 0.02 -7.13
C LEU A 111 -12.78 0.42 -6.63
N LEU A 112 -12.70 1.44 -5.79
CA LEU A 112 -11.46 1.88 -5.16
C LEU A 112 -10.88 0.79 -4.26
N GLY A 113 -11.68 0.16 -3.41
CA GLY A 113 -11.26 -0.94 -2.54
C GLY A 113 -10.68 -2.11 -3.33
N LEU A 114 -11.38 -2.53 -4.40
CA LEU A 114 -10.91 -3.60 -5.29
C LEU A 114 -9.60 -3.20 -6.01
N TRP A 115 -9.51 -1.97 -6.50
CA TRP A 115 -8.32 -1.45 -7.15
C TRP A 115 -7.10 -1.41 -6.22
N VAL A 116 -7.26 -0.89 -4.99
CA VAL A 116 -6.17 -0.88 -3.99
C VAL A 116 -5.78 -2.31 -3.60
N GLY A 117 -6.76 -3.19 -3.35
CA GLY A 117 -6.51 -4.60 -3.04
C GLY A 117 -5.69 -5.29 -4.12
N TYR A 118 -6.09 -5.13 -5.39
CA TYR A 118 -5.30 -5.60 -6.54
C TYR A 118 -3.88 -5.03 -6.53
N ARG A 119 -3.72 -3.70 -6.39
CA ARG A 119 -2.40 -3.04 -6.40
C ARG A 119 -1.48 -3.58 -5.31
N VAL A 120 -2.00 -3.81 -4.11
CA VAL A 120 -1.26 -4.34 -2.97
C VAL A 120 -0.87 -5.80 -3.23
N ILE A 121 -1.81 -6.67 -3.61
CA ILE A 121 -1.55 -8.09 -3.90
C ILE A 121 -0.52 -8.23 -5.03
N ARG A 122 -0.71 -7.51 -6.14
CA ARG A 122 0.17 -7.62 -7.32
C ARG A 122 1.59 -7.16 -7.00
N GLY A 123 1.73 -6.08 -6.23
CA GLY A 123 3.04 -5.59 -5.78
C GLY A 123 3.71 -6.53 -4.78
N TRP A 124 2.95 -7.10 -3.85
CA TRP A 124 3.47 -8.02 -2.84
C TRP A 124 3.90 -9.36 -3.45
N LEU A 125 3.15 -9.90 -4.41
CA LEU A 125 3.54 -11.10 -5.15
C LEU A 125 4.85 -10.91 -5.93
N ALA A 126 5.02 -9.75 -6.57
CA ALA A 126 6.28 -9.40 -7.24
C ALA A 126 7.45 -9.33 -6.25
N LEU A 127 7.22 -8.74 -5.07
CA LEU A 127 8.22 -8.63 -4.00
C LEU A 127 8.67 -10.01 -3.51
N SER A 128 7.71 -10.91 -3.25
CA SER A 128 7.97 -12.29 -2.84
C SER A 128 8.73 -13.09 -3.93
N GLY A 129 8.58 -12.70 -5.19
CA GLY A 129 9.31 -13.27 -6.32
C GLY A 129 10.67 -12.62 -6.59
N VAL A 130 11.11 -11.63 -5.79
CA VAL A 130 12.34 -10.85 -6.01
C VAL A 130 12.37 -10.21 -7.41
N ARG A 131 11.24 -9.61 -7.80
CA ARG A 131 11.05 -8.97 -9.11
C ARG A 131 10.58 -7.53 -8.95
N PRO A 132 11.00 -6.60 -9.82
CA PRO A 132 10.46 -5.25 -9.82
C PRO A 132 8.97 -5.26 -10.18
N VAL A 133 8.25 -4.22 -9.76
CA VAL A 133 6.88 -3.98 -10.21
C VAL A 133 6.92 -3.17 -11.50
N GLY A 134 6.21 -3.65 -12.52
CA GLY A 134 6.04 -2.88 -13.76
C GLY A 134 5.31 -1.55 -13.53
N PRO A 135 5.45 -0.59 -14.46
CA PRO A 135 4.74 0.69 -14.41
C PRO A 135 3.22 0.54 -14.28
#